data_AF-A0A6G4A144-F1
#
_entry.id   AF-A0A6G4A144-F1
#
_cell.length_a   1.000
_cell.length_b   1.000
_cell.length_c   1.000
_cell.angle_alpha   90.00
_cell.angle_beta   90.00
_cell.angle_gamma   90.00
#
_symmetry.space_group_name_H-M   'P 1'
#
loop_
_entity.id
_entity.type
_entity.pdbx_description
1 polymer ?
#
loop_
_entity_poly.entity_id
_entity_poly.type
_entity_poly.pdbx_seq_one_letter_code
_entity_poly.pdbx_strand_id
1 'polypeptide(L)'
;MLSAYLEVIRMRFLMMLAYRVNYYSGILIYALNIGSYYFVYKAIYGEQAMIGGLTLGQMTTYVAVSWMGRAFYFNNLDREIASEIRDGSVAIQFIRPYNYVVVKMMQGLGEGIFRLFLFTTPGMVLIWLLLPVQLPTNPSLWGIYLIMLFFSFLINTQLNIITGLFAFFLENNEGLMRMKRVAVDLFSGLIIPISFFPGWSKSVLEWLPFQAITYLPSAVFTGKITGAEVFQKLGIQAMWFFILIIPMYFLWSKSRTRLFVQGG
;
A
#
# COMPACT_ATOMS: atom_id res chain seq x y z
N MET A 1 3.86 -24.19 13.00
CA MET A 1 4.08 -22.73 12.94
C MET A 1 3.63 -22.14 11.61
N LEU A 2 4.17 -22.57 10.46
CA LEU A 2 3.75 -22.06 9.14
C LEU A 2 2.24 -22.26 8.88
N SER A 3 1.70 -23.42 9.24
CA SER A 3 0.25 -23.70 9.17
C SER A 3 -0.58 -22.70 9.95
N ALA A 4 -0.14 -22.29 11.14
CA ALA A 4 -0.85 -21.31 11.96
C ALA A 4 -0.91 -19.92 11.29
N TYR A 5 0.18 -19.48 10.65
CA TYR A 5 0.20 -18.20 9.93
C TYR A 5 -0.71 -18.22 8.69
N LEU A 6 -0.77 -19.34 7.97
CA LEU A 6 -1.71 -19.51 6.86
C LEU A 6 -3.17 -19.46 7.35
N GLU A 7 -3.46 -20.08 8.50
CA GLU A 7 -4.80 -19.98 9.10
C GLU A 7 -5.14 -18.56 9.54
N VAL A 8 -4.18 -17.75 10.00
CA VAL A 8 -4.41 -16.32 10.28
C VAL A 8 -4.83 -15.56 9.02
N ILE A 9 -4.14 -15.79 7.89
CA ILE A 9 -4.50 -15.19 6.59
C ILE A 9 -5.93 -15.60 6.22
N ARG A 10 -6.22 -16.91 6.29
CA ARG A 10 -7.53 -17.47 5.96
C ARG A 10 -8.64 -16.89 6.84
N MET A 11 -8.44 -16.85 8.16
CA MET A 11 -9.42 -16.30 9.09
C MET A 11 -9.70 -14.84 8.77
N ARG A 12 -8.67 -14.02 8.52
CA ARG A 12 -8.88 -12.60 8.18
C ARG A 12 -9.60 -12.44 6.85
N PHE A 13 -9.28 -13.25 5.85
CA PHE A 13 -10.01 -13.28 4.58
C PHE A 13 -11.50 -13.63 4.78
N LEU A 14 -11.81 -14.67 5.57
CA LEU A 14 -13.19 -15.10 5.82
C LEU A 14 -13.98 -14.06 6.61
N MET A 15 -13.36 -13.38 7.58
CA MET A 15 -13.99 -12.27 8.31
C MET A 15 -14.37 -11.13 7.34
N MET A 16 -13.50 -10.79 6.39
CA MET A 16 -13.79 -9.79 5.37
C MET A 16 -14.91 -10.23 4.42
N LEU A 17 -14.92 -11.51 4.05
CA LEU A 17 -15.92 -12.11 3.18
C LEU A 17 -17.34 -12.08 3.78
N ALA A 18 -17.46 -12.18 5.10
CA ALA A 18 -18.74 -12.08 5.81
C ALA A 18 -19.40 -10.71 5.61
N TYR A 19 -18.61 -9.64 5.54
CA TYR A 19 -19.07 -8.25 5.37
C TYR A 19 -18.77 -7.68 3.97
N ARG A 20 -18.66 -8.55 2.96
CA ARG A 20 -18.23 -8.18 1.60
C ARG A 20 -19.03 -7.04 0.94
N VAL A 21 -20.31 -6.90 1.26
CA VAL A 21 -21.18 -5.86 0.70
C VAL A 21 -20.68 -4.45 1.07
N ASN A 22 -20.04 -4.30 2.24
CA ASN A 22 -19.46 -3.02 2.67
C ASN A 22 -18.32 -2.55 1.76
N TYR A 23 -17.76 -3.44 0.93
CA TYR A 23 -16.66 -3.12 0.03
C TYR A 23 -17.12 -2.68 -1.36
N TYR A 24 -18.32 -3.09 -1.80
CA TYR A 24 -18.81 -2.75 -3.15
C TYR A 24 -19.15 -1.26 -3.31
N SER A 25 -19.61 -0.59 -2.25
CA SER A 25 -19.75 0.87 -2.24
C SER A 25 -18.41 1.56 -2.49
N GLY A 26 -17.31 1.00 -1.97
CA GLY A 26 -15.97 1.51 -2.19
C GLY A 26 -15.49 1.39 -3.65
N ILE A 27 -15.96 0.38 -4.40
CA ILE A 27 -15.64 0.26 -5.83
C ILE A 27 -16.17 1.49 -6.58
N LEU A 28 -17.41 1.91 -6.30
CA LEU A 28 -17.99 3.12 -6.88
C LEU A 28 -17.19 4.37 -6.50
N ILE A 29 -16.79 4.49 -5.23
CA ILE A 29 -15.97 5.62 -4.77
C ILE A 29 -14.63 5.66 -5.51
N TYR A 30 -13.96 4.51 -5.69
CA TYR A 30 -12.69 4.43 -6.42
C TYR A 30 -12.89 4.74 -7.91
N ALA A 31 -14.00 4.29 -8.51
CA ALA A 31 -14.33 4.61 -9.90
C ALA A 31 -14.56 6.10 -10.12
N LEU A 32 -15.28 6.76 -9.21
CA LEU A 32 -15.46 8.21 -9.25
C LEU A 32 -14.13 8.95 -9.09
N ASN A 33 -13.25 8.50 -8.18
CA ASN A 33 -11.92 9.10 -8.03
C ASN A 33 -11.10 8.94 -9.31
N ILE A 34 -10.98 7.73 -9.85
CA ILE A 34 -10.22 7.46 -11.08
C ILE A 34 -10.80 8.24 -12.26
N GLY A 35 -12.13 8.30 -12.39
CA GLY A 35 -12.81 9.10 -13.41
C GLY A 35 -12.50 10.59 -13.28
N SER A 36 -12.52 11.12 -12.06
CA SER A 36 -12.15 12.52 -11.77
C SER A 36 -10.71 12.80 -12.20
N TYR A 37 -9.76 11.93 -11.84
CA TYR A 37 -8.38 12.03 -12.28
C TYR A 37 -8.24 11.96 -13.81
N TYR A 38 -8.98 11.08 -14.47
CA TYR A 38 -8.98 10.98 -15.93
C TYR A 38 -9.38 12.31 -16.57
N PHE A 39 -10.47 12.93 -16.13
CA PHE A 39 -10.92 14.22 -16.70
C PHE A 39 -9.95 15.36 -16.38
N VAL A 40 -9.37 15.38 -15.18
CA VAL A 40 -8.31 16.34 -14.81
C VAL A 40 -7.11 16.18 -15.74
N TYR A 41 -6.59 14.97 -15.91
CA TYR A 41 -5.44 14.73 -16.80
C TYR A 41 -5.78 14.98 -18.27
N LYS A 42 -6.98 14.63 -18.73
CA LYS A 42 -7.43 14.96 -20.08
C LYS A 42 -7.39 16.47 -20.34
N ALA A 43 -7.84 17.27 -19.36
CA ALA A 43 -7.77 18.73 -19.44
C ALA A 43 -6.33 19.26 -19.41
N ILE A 44 -5.46 18.68 -18.57
CA ILE A 44 -4.04 19.04 -18.48
C ILE A 44 -3.30 18.72 -19.79
N TYR A 45 -3.59 17.58 -20.41
CA TYR A 45 -2.95 17.19 -21.67
C TYR A 45 -3.33 18.13 -22.80
N GLY A 46 -4.60 18.53 -22.92
CA GLY A 46 -5.06 19.39 -24.02
C GLY A 46 -4.67 18.78 -25.38
N GLU A 47 -3.82 19.48 -26.13
CA GLU A 47 -3.26 19.02 -27.41
C GLU A 47 -1.89 18.34 -27.29
N GLN A 48 -1.30 18.30 -26.09
CA GLN A 48 0.01 17.68 -25.88
C GLN A 48 -0.08 16.16 -25.98
N ALA A 49 0.76 15.55 -26.81
CA ALA A 49 0.78 14.10 -26.97
C ALA A 49 1.32 13.36 -25.74
N MET A 50 2.24 13.98 -24.99
CA MET A 50 2.91 13.37 -23.84
C MET A 50 3.21 14.39 -22.75
N ILE A 51 2.97 14.02 -21.49
CA ILE A 51 3.36 14.81 -20.31
C ILE A 51 4.07 13.90 -19.31
N GLY A 52 5.25 14.33 -18.86
CA GLY A 52 6.07 13.58 -17.91
C GLY A 52 6.49 12.20 -18.43
N GLY A 53 6.58 12.02 -19.76
CA GLY A 53 6.96 10.75 -20.40
C GLY A 53 5.84 9.70 -20.43
N LEU A 54 4.58 10.11 -20.29
CA LEU A 54 3.40 9.25 -20.45
C LEU A 54 2.48 9.86 -21.51
N THR A 55 1.80 9.02 -22.28
CA THR A 55 0.63 9.42 -23.08
C THR A 55 -0.61 9.49 -22.19
N LEU A 56 -1.69 10.12 -22.66
CA LEU A 56 -2.96 10.16 -21.92
C LEU A 56 -3.50 8.74 -21.60
N GLY A 57 -3.38 7.81 -22.55
CA GLY A 57 -3.76 6.41 -22.35
C GLY A 57 -2.96 5.73 -21.25
N GLN A 58 -1.63 5.87 -21.28
CA GLN A 58 -0.77 5.33 -20.22
C GLN A 58 -1.00 6.02 -18.87
N MET A 59 -1.29 7.32 -18.85
CA MET A 59 -1.64 8.05 -17.62
C MET A 59 -2.96 7.54 -17.03
N THR A 60 -3.95 7.27 -17.88
CA THR A 60 -5.24 6.70 -17.45
C THR A 60 -5.02 5.31 -16.84
N THR A 61 -4.22 4.46 -17.49
CA THR A 61 -3.82 3.17 -16.92
C THR A 61 -3.05 3.35 -15.61
N TYR A 62 -2.10 4.28 -15.55
CA TYR A 62 -1.30 4.58 -14.36
C TYR A 62 -2.18 4.89 -13.16
N VAL A 63 -3.13 5.81 -13.32
CA VAL A 63 -4.08 6.19 -12.26
C VAL A 63 -4.93 4.98 -11.87
N ALA A 64 -5.49 4.26 -12.84
CA ALA A 64 -6.36 3.13 -12.58
C ALA A 64 -5.67 2.05 -11.74
N VAL A 65 -4.47 1.62 -12.15
CA VAL A 65 -3.72 0.57 -11.43
C VAL A 65 -3.10 1.05 -10.12
N SER A 66 -2.78 2.34 -10.01
CA SER A 66 -2.31 2.94 -8.75
C SER A 66 -3.41 2.92 -7.69
N TRP A 67 -4.61 3.39 -8.04
CA TRP A 67 -5.76 3.37 -7.15
C TRP A 67 -6.23 1.96 -6.86
N MET A 68 -6.36 1.10 -7.86
CA MET A 68 -6.78 -0.29 -7.64
C MET A 68 -5.74 -1.10 -6.87
N GLY A 69 -4.45 -0.88 -7.11
CA GLY A 69 -3.36 -1.46 -6.33
C GLY A 69 -3.37 -0.99 -4.87
N ARG A 70 -3.77 0.25 -4.60
CA ARG A 70 -3.97 0.77 -3.23
C ARG A 70 -4.92 -0.06 -2.42
N ALA A 71 -6.00 -0.55 -3.01
CA ALA A 71 -6.94 -1.40 -2.29
C ALA A 71 -6.26 -2.68 -1.76
N PHE A 72 -5.25 -3.22 -2.45
CA PHE A 72 -4.50 -4.38 -1.96
C PHE A 72 -3.54 -4.04 -0.82
N TYR A 73 -2.67 -3.03 -0.99
CA TYR A 73 -1.63 -2.75 -0.01
C TYR A 73 -2.13 -2.00 1.23
N PHE A 74 -3.26 -1.28 1.11
CA PHE A 74 -3.82 -0.47 2.19
C PHE A 74 -4.33 -1.34 3.33
N ASN A 75 -3.90 -1.01 4.54
CA ASN A 75 -4.38 -1.61 5.78
C ASN A 75 -4.36 -0.57 6.90
N ASN A 76 -5.11 -0.81 7.98
CA ASN A 76 -5.20 0.06 9.15
C ASN A 76 -4.48 -0.53 10.38
N LEU A 77 -3.41 -1.31 10.15
CA LEU A 77 -2.70 -1.98 11.24
C LEU A 77 -2.08 -0.99 12.23
N ASP A 78 -1.72 0.21 11.79
CA ASP A 78 -1.28 1.30 12.68
C ASP A 78 -2.33 1.62 13.74
N ARG A 79 -3.61 1.74 13.34
CA ARG A 79 -4.74 1.99 14.24
C ARG A 79 -5.04 0.79 15.11
N GLU A 80 -5.07 -0.41 14.54
CA GLU A 80 -5.34 -1.65 15.29
C GLU A 80 -4.30 -1.85 16.40
N ILE A 81 -3.01 -1.74 16.06
CA ILE A 81 -1.92 -1.87 17.02
C ILE A 81 -2.00 -0.79 18.10
N ALA A 82 -2.26 0.47 17.72
CA ALA A 82 -2.38 1.56 18.68
C ALA A 82 -3.56 1.37 19.64
N SER A 83 -4.68 0.84 19.16
CA SER A 83 -5.84 0.49 19.99
C SER A 83 -5.49 -0.60 21.00
N GLU A 84 -4.86 -1.70 20.53
CA GLU A 84 -4.49 -2.84 21.37
C GLU A 84 -3.46 -2.45 22.45
N ILE A 85 -2.62 -1.46 22.18
CA ILE A 85 -1.68 -0.92 23.17
C ILE A 85 -2.42 -0.05 24.19
N ARG A 86 -3.35 0.80 23.73
CA ARG A 86 -4.10 1.73 24.59
C ARG A 86 -5.07 1.00 25.53
N ASP A 87 -5.71 -0.07 25.06
CA ASP A 87 -6.63 -0.89 25.87
C ASP A 87 -5.93 -2.01 26.65
N GLY A 88 -4.62 -2.17 26.49
CA GLY A 88 -3.81 -3.17 27.19
C GLY A 88 -3.95 -4.61 26.66
N SER A 89 -4.81 -4.86 25.67
CA SER A 89 -4.99 -6.20 25.08
C SER A 89 -3.73 -6.73 24.38
N VAL A 90 -2.80 -5.84 24.03
CA VAL A 90 -1.47 -6.21 23.52
C VAL A 90 -0.68 -7.07 24.51
N ALA A 91 -0.92 -6.95 25.83
CA ALA A 91 -0.25 -7.76 26.85
C ALA A 91 -0.49 -9.26 26.63
N ILE A 92 -1.72 -9.63 26.22
CA ILE A 92 -2.10 -11.01 25.89
C ILE A 92 -1.33 -11.51 24.66
N GLN A 93 -0.92 -10.62 23.76
CA GLN A 93 -0.14 -10.99 22.58
C GLN A 93 1.30 -11.40 22.92
N PHE A 94 1.86 -10.90 24.03
CA PHE A 94 3.21 -11.25 24.47
C PHE A 94 3.33 -12.64 25.09
N ILE A 95 2.25 -13.17 25.67
CA ILE A 95 2.23 -14.53 26.25
C ILE A 95 2.00 -15.63 25.21
N ARG A 96 1.60 -15.27 23.99
CA ARG A 96 1.31 -16.24 22.93
C ARG A 96 2.61 -16.73 22.27
N PRO A 97 2.71 -18.01 21.88
CA PRO A 97 3.92 -18.60 21.32
C PRO A 97 4.12 -18.24 19.84
N TYR A 98 3.91 -16.99 19.46
CA TYR A 98 4.10 -16.48 18.10
C TYR A 98 4.67 -15.07 18.09
N ASN A 99 5.15 -14.62 16.94
CA ASN A 99 5.58 -13.24 16.76
C ASN A 99 4.38 -12.36 16.38
N TYR A 100 4.02 -11.43 17.27
CA TYR A 100 2.90 -10.50 17.07
C TYR A 100 3.01 -9.68 15.77
N VAL A 101 4.20 -9.16 15.45
CA VAL A 101 4.43 -8.38 14.22
C VAL A 101 4.14 -9.24 12.99
N VAL A 102 4.61 -10.49 12.98
CA VAL A 102 4.35 -11.43 11.87
C VAL A 102 2.85 -11.72 11.78
N VAL A 103 2.16 -11.96 12.89
CA VAL A 103 0.69 -12.16 12.89
C VAL A 103 -0.03 -10.95 12.30
N LYS A 104 0.36 -9.72 12.66
CA LYS A 104 -0.22 -8.49 12.09
C LYS A 104 0.02 -8.39 10.59
N MET A 105 1.22 -8.73 10.11
CA MET A 105 1.51 -8.79 8.67
C MET A 105 0.64 -9.84 7.96
N MET A 106 0.44 -11.03 8.55
CA MET A 106 -0.42 -12.08 7.98
C MET A 106 -1.90 -11.66 7.95
N GLN A 107 -2.39 -10.98 8.99
CA GLN A 107 -3.73 -10.39 8.99
C GLN A 107 -3.87 -9.36 7.86
N GLY A 108 -2.92 -8.43 7.76
CA GLY A 108 -2.89 -7.46 6.67
C GLY A 108 -2.90 -8.13 5.29
N LEU A 109 -2.18 -9.24 5.13
CA LEU A 109 -2.12 -9.98 3.87
C LEU A 109 -3.45 -10.67 3.56
N GLY A 110 -4.13 -11.26 4.54
CA GLY A 110 -5.47 -11.84 4.35
C GLY A 110 -6.51 -10.81 3.93
N GLU A 111 -6.47 -9.62 4.53
CA GLU A 111 -7.29 -8.48 4.12
C GLU A 111 -6.92 -8.00 2.70
N GLY A 112 -5.62 -7.89 2.40
CA GLY A 112 -5.12 -7.52 1.08
C GLY A 112 -5.59 -8.48 0.01
N ILE A 113 -5.41 -9.80 0.21
CA ILE A 113 -5.86 -10.85 -0.72
C ILE A 113 -7.38 -10.76 -0.96
N PHE A 114 -8.16 -10.55 0.10
CA PHE A 114 -9.60 -10.32 -0.05
C PHE A 114 -9.88 -9.13 -0.95
N ARG A 115 -9.25 -7.98 -0.69
CA ARG A 115 -9.43 -6.77 -1.50
C ARG A 115 -8.93 -6.97 -2.92
N LEU A 116 -7.86 -7.72 -3.16
CA LEU A 116 -7.38 -8.01 -4.51
C LEU A 116 -8.46 -8.69 -5.35
N PHE A 117 -9.06 -9.77 -4.85
CA PHE A 117 -10.01 -10.56 -5.61
C PHE A 117 -11.44 -9.99 -5.61
N LEU A 118 -11.90 -9.44 -4.49
CA LEU A 118 -13.30 -9.03 -4.31
C LEU A 118 -13.51 -7.53 -4.50
N PHE A 119 -12.44 -6.73 -4.57
CA PHE A 119 -12.51 -5.28 -4.78
C PHE A 119 -11.73 -4.85 -6.02
N THR A 120 -10.43 -5.10 -6.07
CA THR A 120 -9.53 -4.65 -7.15
C THR A 120 -9.90 -5.31 -8.47
N THR A 121 -10.09 -6.64 -8.52
CA THR A 121 -10.46 -7.33 -9.77
C THR A 121 -11.79 -6.82 -10.36
N PRO A 122 -12.95 -6.89 -9.66
CA PRO A 122 -14.21 -6.39 -10.22
C PRO A 122 -14.18 -4.88 -10.45
N GLY A 123 -13.52 -4.12 -9.58
CA GLY A 123 -13.34 -2.69 -9.77
C GLY A 123 -12.54 -2.36 -11.02
N MET A 124 -11.43 -3.04 -11.28
CA MET A 124 -10.62 -2.82 -12.48
C MET A 124 -11.38 -3.19 -13.76
N VAL A 125 -12.19 -4.25 -13.74
CA VAL A 125 -13.09 -4.58 -14.87
C VAL A 125 -14.07 -3.43 -15.12
N LEU A 126 -14.70 -2.89 -14.08
CA LEU A 126 -15.59 -1.74 -14.20
C LEU A 126 -14.88 -0.52 -14.79
N ILE A 127 -13.67 -0.19 -14.32
CA ILE A 127 -12.89 0.95 -14.85
C ILE A 127 -12.52 0.75 -16.30
N TRP A 128 -12.08 -0.46 -16.66
CA TRP A 128 -11.70 -0.78 -18.04
C TRP A 128 -12.86 -0.64 -19.02
N LEU A 129 -14.10 -0.90 -18.58
CA LEU A 129 -15.31 -0.67 -19.39
C LEU A 129 -15.69 0.81 -19.50
N LEU A 130 -15.38 1.63 -18.50
CA LEU A 130 -15.81 3.03 -18.42
C LEU A 130 -14.78 4.02 -18.99
N LEU A 131 -13.50 3.70 -18.93
CA LEU A 131 -12.39 4.60 -19.26
C LEU A 131 -11.41 3.94 -20.25
N PRO A 132 -10.68 4.73 -21.06
CA PRO A 132 -9.74 4.22 -22.06
C PRO A 132 -8.43 3.71 -21.43
N VAL A 133 -8.52 2.69 -20.59
CA VAL A 133 -7.38 2.02 -19.95
C VAL A 133 -6.72 1.07 -20.95
N GLN A 134 -5.43 1.26 -21.17
CA GLN A 134 -4.59 0.40 -21.99
C GLN A 134 -3.87 -0.61 -21.09
N LEU A 135 -4.36 -1.84 -21.05
CA LEU A 135 -3.74 -2.93 -20.30
C LEU A 135 -2.60 -3.57 -21.11
N PRO A 136 -1.48 -3.97 -20.49
CA PRO A 136 -0.41 -4.66 -21.18
C PRO A 136 -0.86 -6.02 -21.74
N THR A 137 -0.51 -6.30 -22.99
CA THR A 137 -0.75 -7.59 -23.64
C THR A 137 0.27 -8.65 -23.24
N ASN A 138 1.45 -8.23 -22.77
CA ASN A 138 2.51 -9.14 -22.33
C ASN A 138 2.21 -9.72 -20.93
N PRO A 139 2.01 -11.05 -20.79
CA PRO A 139 1.73 -11.67 -19.50
C PRO A 139 2.84 -11.49 -18.46
N SER A 140 4.10 -11.30 -18.88
CA SER A 140 5.21 -11.12 -17.93
C SER A 140 5.09 -9.84 -17.12
N LEU A 141 4.51 -8.77 -17.70
CA LEU A 141 4.30 -7.49 -17.00
C LEU A 141 3.28 -7.62 -15.88
N TRP A 142 2.28 -8.50 -16.02
CA TRP A 142 1.34 -8.80 -14.95
C TRP A 142 2.02 -9.52 -13.78
N GLY A 143 2.86 -10.52 -14.08
CA GLY A 143 3.65 -11.22 -13.06
C GLY A 143 4.58 -10.27 -12.30
N ILE A 144 5.31 -9.42 -13.03
CA ILE A 144 6.20 -8.40 -12.45
C ILE A 144 5.39 -7.43 -11.59
N TYR A 145 4.27 -6.92 -12.09
CA TYR A 145 3.41 -6.01 -11.32
C TYR A 145 2.89 -6.65 -10.04
N LEU A 146 2.47 -7.93 -10.05
CA LEU A 146 2.04 -8.63 -8.85
C LEU A 146 3.16 -8.78 -7.81
N ILE A 147 4.40 -9.06 -8.26
CA ILE A 147 5.57 -9.10 -7.37
C ILE A 147 5.83 -7.72 -6.77
N MET A 148 5.84 -6.67 -7.60
CA MET A 148 6.06 -5.31 -7.13
C MET A 148 4.93 -4.84 -6.21
N LEU A 149 3.69 -5.23 -6.48
CA LEU A 149 2.53 -4.93 -5.66
C LEU A 149 2.59 -5.66 -4.30
N PHE A 150 3.15 -6.88 -4.27
CA PHE A 150 3.44 -7.56 -3.01
C PHE A 150 4.49 -6.81 -2.19
N PHE A 151 5.55 -6.29 -2.80
CA PHE A 151 6.49 -5.40 -2.11
C PHE A 151 5.84 -4.10 -1.63
N SER A 152 4.92 -3.51 -2.42
CA SER A 152 4.12 -2.36 -1.98
C SER A 152 3.35 -2.65 -0.70
N PHE A 153 2.74 -3.84 -0.63
CA PHE A 153 2.07 -4.32 0.58
C PHE A 153 3.03 -4.45 1.75
N LEU A 154 4.20 -5.07 1.56
CA LEU A 154 5.19 -5.24 2.64
C LEU A 154 5.65 -3.89 3.18
N ILE A 155 6.05 -2.96 2.31
CA ILE A 155 6.56 -1.63 2.69
C ILE A 155 5.47 -0.83 3.39
N ASN A 156 4.27 -0.76 2.82
CA ASN A 156 3.15 -0.03 3.43
C ASN A 156 2.77 -0.62 4.80
N THR A 157 2.77 -1.95 4.92
CA THR A 157 2.51 -2.67 6.16
C THR A 157 3.58 -2.40 7.22
N GLN A 158 4.86 -2.40 6.83
CA GLN A 158 5.96 -2.04 7.74
C GLN A 158 5.82 -0.62 8.27
N LEU A 159 5.52 0.35 7.40
CA LEU A 159 5.29 1.74 7.81
C LEU A 159 4.10 1.86 8.78
N ASN A 160 3.02 1.12 8.52
CA ASN A 160 1.87 1.06 9.43
C ASN A 160 2.22 0.44 10.78
N ILE A 161 2.92 -0.70 10.80
CA ILE A 161 3.33 -1.37 12.04
C ILE A 161 4.27 -0.48 12.85
N ILE A 162 5.29 0.11 12.21
CA ILE A 162 6.21 1.07 12.85
C ILE A 162 5.41 2.20 13.50
N THR A 163 4.46 2.78 12.76
CA THR A 163 3.61 3.87 13.25
C THR A 163 2.72 3.44 14.43
N GLY A 164 2.15 2.23 14.38
CA GLY A 164 1.35 1.67 15.46
C GLY A 164 2.15 1.41 16.72
N LEU A 165 3.37 0.86 16.59
CA LEU A 165 4.26 0.57 17.72
C LEU A 165 4.71 1.83 18.47
N PHE A 166 4.67 3.01 17.85
CA PHE A 166 4.91 4.27 18.57
C PHE A 166 3.92 4.54 19.70
N ALA A 167 2.74 3.89 19.72
CA ALA A 167 1.81 3.98 20.85
C ALA A 167 2.39 3.45 22.19
N PHE A 168 3.47 2.64 22.16
CA PHE A 168 4.19 2.28 23.39
C PHE A 168 5.02 3.43 23.99
N PHE A 169 5.30 4.46 23.19
CA PHE A 169 6.22 5.55 23.55
C PHE A 169 5.53 6.92 23.58
N LEU A 170 4.39 7.05 22.92
CA LEU A 170 3.60 8.28 22.82
C LEU A 170 2.22 8.04 23.43
N GLU A 171 1.77 8.96 24.27
CA GLU A 171 0.41 8.92 24.85
C GLU A 171 -0.67 9.01 23.77
N ASN A 172 -0.44 9.83 22.75
CA ASN A 172 -1.31 9.93 21.58
C ASN A 172 -0.50 9.91 20.27
N ASN A 173 -0.61 8.83 19.50
CA ASN A 173 0.06 8.66 18.21
C ASN A 173 -0.82 9.02 16.99
N GLU A 174 -2.03 9.58 17.18
CA GLU A 174 -2.92 9.92 16.07
C GLU A 174 -2.30 10.94 15.09
N GLY A 175 -1.58 11.93 15.61
CA GLY A 175 -0.88 12.92 14.79
C GLY A 175 0.15 12.26 13.86
N LEU A 176 0.91 11.30 14.40
CA LEU A 176 1.89 10.52 13.63
C LEU A 176 1.21 9.67 12.54
N MET A 177 0.10 9.02 12.87
CA MET A 177 -0.69 8.24 11.90
C MET A 177 -1.21 9.11 10.75
N ARG A 178 -1.74 10.29 11.06
CA ARG A 178 -2.24 11.25 10.05
C ARG A 178 -1.10 11.77 9.18
N MET A 179 0.02 12.19 9.80
CA MET A 179 1.20 12.67 9.07
C MET A 179 1.73 11.60 8.10
N LYS A 180 1.90 10.36 8.58
CA LYS A 180 2.33 9.24 7.73
C LYS A 180 1.34 8.96 6.60
N ARG A 181 0.02 9.02 6.86
CA ARG A 181 -0.99 8.83 5.81
C ARG A 181 -0.89 9.90 4.71
N VAL A 182 -0.77 11.17 5.09
CA VAL A 182 -0.60 12.28 4.13
C VAL A 182 0.70 12.12 3.34
N ALA A 183 1.81 11.76 4.02
CA ALA A 183 3.09 11.53 3.36
C ALA A 183 3.00 10.39 2.33
N VAL A 184 2.40 9.25 2.68
CA VAL A 184 2.21 8.13 1.74
C VAL A 184 1.34 8.55 0.55
N ASP A 185 0.20 9.19 0.80
CA ASP A 185 -0.73 9.56 -0.27
C ASP A 185 -0.12 10.58 -1.24
N LEU A 186 0.61 11.57 -0.72
CA LEU A 186 1.22 12.63 -1.52
C LEU A 186 2.51 12.18 -2.23
N PHE A 187 3.38 11.47 -1.53
CA PHE A 187 4.74 11.16 -1.99
C PHE A 187 4.89 9.80 -2.66
N SER A 188 3.86 8.94 -2.62
CA SER A 188 3.94 7.62 -3.28
C SER A 188 3.74 7.65 -4.79
N GLY A 189 3.32 8.79 -5.35
CA GLY A 189 2.92 8.90 -6.76
C GLY A 189 1.43 8.65 -7.01
N LEU A 190 0.64 8.33 -5.97
CA LEU A 190 -0.78 8.02 -6.10
C LEU A 190 -1.61 9.24 -6.58
N ILE A 191 -1.43 10.40 -5.93
CA ILE A 191 -2.17 11.63 -6.28
C ILE A 191 -1.55 12.30 -7.50
N ILE A 192 -0.23 12.44 -7.52
CA ILE A 192 0.53 13.06 -8.61
C ILE A 192 1.71 12.13 -8.93
N PRO A 193 1.85 11.62 -10.17
CA PRO A 193 2.99 10.80 -10.55
C PRO A 193 4.30 11.52 -10.26
N ILE A 194 5.28 10.80 -9.72
CA ILE A 194 6.57 11.38 -9.31
C ILE A 194 7.30 12.07 -10.48
N SER A 195 7.05 11.63 -11.72
CA SER A 195 7.59 12.27 -12.92
C SER A 195 7.11 13.71 -13.18
N PHE A 196 6.10 14.18 -12.47
CA PHE A 196 5.59 15.56 -12.58
C PHE A 196 6.29 16.51 -11.59
N PHE A 197 7.05 15.98 -10.63
CA PHE A 197 7.76 16.80 -9.66
C PHE A 197 9.04 17.40 -10.28
N PRO A 198 9.34 18.68 -10.01
CA PRO A 198 10.52 19.35 -10.57
C PRO A 198 11.81 18.98 -9.82
N GLY A 199 12.89 18.76 -10.59
CA GLY A 199 14.29 18.73 -10.16
C GLY A 199 14.54 18.18 -8.75
N TRP A 200 14.83 19.08 -7.80
CA TRP A 200 15.20 18.75 -6.43
C TRP A 200 14.12 17.93 -5.69
N SER A 201 12.84 18.25 -5.89
CA SER A 201 11.74 17.58 -5.19
C SER A 201 11.58 16.14 -5.67
N LYS A 202 11.74 15.90 -6.98
CA LYS A 202 11.77 14.55 -7.54
C LYS A 202 12.91 13.73 -6.95
N SER A 203 14.13 14.29 -6.88
CA SER A 203 15.28 13.60 -6.29
C SER A 203 15.03 13.21 -4.83
N VAL A 204 14.43 14.11 -4.03
CA VAL A 204 14.07 13.79 -2.63
C VAL A 204 13.04 12.65 -2.57
N LEU A 205 12.01 12.69 -3.40
CA LEU A 205 10.97 11.64 -3.43
C LEU A 205 11.53 10.28 -3.86
N GLU A 206 12.49 10.28 -4.78
CA GLU A 206 13.17 9.06 -5.22
C GLU A 206 14.07 8.46 -4.13
N TRP A 207 14.53 9.27 -3.18
CA TRP A 207 15.27 8.80 -2.02
C TRP A 207 14.38 8.31 -0.88
N LEU A 208 13.06 8.52 -0.92
CA LEU A 208 12.13 8.10 0.13
C LEU A 208 11.49 6.74 -0.19
N PRO A 209 10.99 6.01 0.84
CA PRO A 209 10.33 4.71 0.61
C PRO A 209 8.99 4.82 -0.12
N PHE A 210 8.37 6.00 -0.15
CA PHE A 210 6.99 6.15 -0.60
C PHE A 210 6.80 5.77 -2.07
N GLN A 211 7.77 6.10 -2.94
CA GLN A 211 7.69 5.75 -4.36
C GLN A 211 7.58 4.24 -4.60
N ALA A 212 8.15 3.44 -3.68
CA ALA A 212 8.16 1.99 -3.76
C ALA A 212 6.78 1.38 -3.49
N ILE A 213 5.82 2.17 -2.99
CA ILE A 213 4.46 1.71 -2.70
C ILE A 213 3.56 1.79 -3.94
N THR A 214 3.57 2.92 -4.67
CA THR A 214 2.60 3.12 -5.77
C THR A 214 3.29 3.44 -7.09
N TYR A 215 4.23 4.37 -7.11
CA TYR A 215 4.83 4.85 -8.35
C TYR A 215 5.57 3.77 -9.13
N LEU A 216 6.48 3.03 -8.47
CA LEU A 216 7.28 2.01 -9.15
C LEU A 216 6.45 0.89 -9.82
N PRO A 217 5.52 0.19 -9.13
CA PRO A 217 4.71 -0.84 -9.78
C PRO A 217 3.87 -0.29 -10.93
N SER A 218 3.23 0.87 -10.75
CA SER A 218 2.37 1.48 -11.77
C SER A 218 3.16 1.99 -12.97
N ALA A 219 4.37 2.50 -12.77
CA ALA A 219 5.25 2.95 -13.85
C ALA A 219 5.77 1.77 -14.70
N VAL A 220 6.10 0.64 -14.07
CA VAL A 220 6.46 -0.59 -14.79
C VAL A 220 5.26 -1.15 -15.56
N PHE A 221 4.08 -1.21 -14.91
CA PHE A 221 2.87 -1.74 -15.54
C PHE A 221 2.42 -0.92 -16.76
N THR A 222 2.66 0.38 -16.77
CA THR A 222 2.28 1.29 -17.87
C THR A 222 3.31 1.35 -19.00
N GLY A 223 4.41 0.61 -18.88
CA GLY A 223 5.50 0.62 -19.85
C GLY A 223 6.35 1.89 -19.81
N LYS A 224 6.26 2.69 -18.75
CA LYS A 224 7.14 3.85 -18.54
C LYS A 224 8.56 3.41 -18.21
N ILE A 225 8.66 2.38 -17.37
CA ILE A 225 9.92 1.76 -16.97
C ILE A 225 9.97 0.39 -17.61
N THR A 226 11.01 0.12 -18.41
CA THR A 226 11.11 -1.09 -19.24
C THR A 226 12.50 -1.70 -19.20
N GLY A 227 12.65 -2.91 -19.73
CA GLY A 227 13.94 -3.57 -19.87
C GLY A 227 14.64 -3.82 -18.53
N ALA A 228 15.96 -3.62 -18.50
CA ALA A 228 16.79 -3.86 -17.32
C ALA A 228 16.47 -2.94 -16.13
N GLU A 229 15.89 -1.77 -16.37
CA GLU A 229 15.55 -0.81 -15.31
C GLU A 229 14.48 -1.37 -14.36
N VAL A 230 13.61 -2.26 -14.84
CA VAL A 230 12.59 -2.93 -14.01
C VAL A 230 13.23 -3.65 -12.82
N PHE A 231 14.32 -4.40 -13.06
CA PHE A 231 15.02 -5.12 -11.99
C PHE A 231 15.72 -4.18 -11.01
N GLN A 232 16.21 -3.03 -11.49
CA GLN A 232 16.76 -2.00 -10.61
C GLN A 232 15.68 -1.43 -9.69
N LYS A 233 14.48 -1.12 -10.21
CA LYS A 233 13.37 -0.61 -9.39
C LYS A 233 12.83 -1.65 -8.42
N LEU A 234 12.77 -2.93 -8.82
CA LEU A 234 12.45 -4.02 -7.92
C LEU A 234 13.51 -4.13 -6.80
N GLY A 235 14.79 -3.93 -7.13
CA GLY A 235 15.88 -3.84 -6.16
C GLY A 235 15.68 -2.71 -5.15
N ILE A 236 15.18 -1.55 -5.58
CA ILE A 236 14.82 -0.43 -4.68
C ILE A 236 13.69 -0.84 -3.72
N GLN A 237 12.65 -1.54 -4.19
CA GLN A 237 11.58 -2.03 -3.32
C GLN A 237 12.13 -3.04 -2.30
N ALA A 238 12.95 -3.99 -2.74
CA ALA A 238 13.57 -4.98 -1.86
C ALA A 238 14.47 -4.32 -0.81
N MET A 239 15.30 -3.35 -1.23
CA MET A 239 16.16 -2.56 -0.34
C MET A 239 15.33 -1.88 0.75
N TRP A 240 14.26 -1.17 0.39
CA TRP A 240 13.39 -0.51 1.37
C TRP A 240 12.69 -1.49 2.30
N PHE A 241 12.25 -2.63 1.78
CA PHE A 241 11.70 -3.71 2.61
C PHE A 241 12.69 -4.14 3.69
N PHE A 242 13.96 -4.39 3.35
CA PHE A 242 14.97 -4.79 4.35
C PHE A 242 15.33 -3.66 5.31
N ILE A 243 15.48 -2.42 4.81
CA ILE A 243 15.78 -1.24 5.65
C ILE A 243 14.71 -1.04 6.72
N LEU A 244 13.43 -1.18 6.35
CA LEU A 244 12.31 -0.98 7.28
C LEU A 244 12.16 -2.09 8.32
N ILE A 245 12.78 -3.26 8.13
CA ILE A 245 12.83 -4.30 9.18
C ILE A 245 13.59 -3.80 10.40
N ILE A 246 14.64 -3.00 10.22
CA ILE A 246 15.52 -2.51 11.29
C ILE A 246 14.75 -1.70 12.35
N PRO A 247 14.09 -0.59 12.02
CA PRO A 247 13.33 0.18 13.01
C PRO A 247 12.15 -0.61 13.57
N MET A 248 11.49 -1.44 12.75
CA MET A 248 10.37 -2.27 13.20
C MET A 248 10.81 -3.28 14.28
N TYR A 249 11.94 -3.96 14.07
CA TYR A 249 12.51 -4.90 15.03
C TYR A 249 12.94 -4.18 16.32
N PHE A 250 13.61 -3.04 16.20
CA PHE A 250 14.08 -2.27 17.36
C PHE A 250 12.93 -1.75 18.22
N LEU A 251 11.91 -1.15 17.59
CA LEU A 251 10.71 -0.67 18.30
C LEU A 251 9.99 -1.83 18.99
N TRP A 252 9.82 -2.96 18.31
CA TRP A 252 9.17 -4.13 18.90
C TRP A 252 9.95 -4.71 20.09
N SER A 253 11.28 -4.82 19.96
CA SER A 253 12.14 -5.30 21.04
C SER A 253 12.07 -4.40 22.27
N LYS A 254 12.14 -3.07 22.08
CA LYS A 254 12.01 -2.08 23.15
C LYS A 254 10.61 -2.01 23.77
N SER A 255 9.58 -2.42 23.05
CA SER A 255 8.20 -2.41 23.56
C SER A 255 8.00 -3.41 24.71
N ARG A 256 8.78 -4.52 24.72
CA ARG A 256 8.71 -5.56 25.76
C ARG A 256 9.06 -5.07 27.15
N THR A 257 9.90 -4.04 27.27
CA THR A 257 10.32 -3.49 28.57
C THR A 257 9.43 -2.35 29.06
N ARG A 258 8.42 -1.95 28.27
CA ARG A 258 7.52 -0.81 28.54
C ARG A 258 6.04 -1.20 28.62
N LEU A 259 5.72 -2.45 28.99
CA LEU A 259 4.35 -2.86 29.33
C LEU A 259 3.91 -2.20 30.66
N PHE A 260 3.69 -0.89 30.64
CA PHE A 260 2.88 -0.22 31.64
C PHE A 260 1.43 -0.37 31.20
N VAL A 261 0.66 -1.13 31.97
CA VAL A 261 -0.78 -1.21 31.80
C VAL A 261 -1.32 0.19 32.16
N GLN A 262 -1.65 0.99 31.14
CA GLN A 262 -2.27 2.30 31.34
C GLN A 262 -3.72 2.20 31.87
N GLY A 263 -4.21 0.98 32.09
CA GLY A 263 -5.55 0.66 32.60
C GLY A 263 -5.64 0.33 34.10
N GLY A 264 -4.53 0.42 34.86
CA GLY A 264 -4.47 0.05 36.28
C GLY A 264 -3.77 -1.27 36.55
#